data_AF-A0A8D0GHP9-F1
#
_entry.id   AF-A0A8D0GHP9-F1
#
_cell.length_a   1.000
_cell.length_b   1.000
_cell.length_c   1.000
_cell.angle_alpha   90.00
_cell.angle_beta   90.00
_cell.angle_gamma   90.00
#
_symmetry.space_group_name_H-M   'P 1'
#
loop_
_entity.id
_entity.type
_entity.pdbx_description
1 polymer ?
#
loop_
_entity_poly.entity_id
_entity_poly.type
_entity_poly.pdbx_seq_one_letter_code
_entity_poly.pdbx_strand_id
1 'polypeptide(L)'
;SQIQGVLKRESSEPLLQGKDPNPKVEIEFWKNRCEDLQCIYSQLKAREVRNMAELLERVQSSYSPAFKAIFRDVEAALSEAQDINLHLKPLLRPLEEIENIDFSEVKPLLSHVLHLVCLIWATSKYYNTPARIIVLLQETCNLLIQQARNYLSPEDLLKGEPEESLGKVQEVLGILNFYKKTLEERRETLYTYFKPGQEVKEWDFPSFMCFARLDTFLKRLRMVDELLALALDIEKLEKIEFSGIRGSALSQQVLCMYEEFQEVYKVFSDRTYDCLDTTNEFEDDVSDFKQKIDDMDRRLGTIFGLAFDDAASLEHAFKLVDIFGSLMERPVVAANVFDKYHLLIPMFDKDLDDVKLIYSRHVQEEMDLGYTQVHRNMPLVAGCLHWAQELRHRIQVPFSQFRHIMHPCVSLFHASHLKKCLDIFNVSLELNQSIVLF
;
A
#
# COMPACT_ATOMS: atom_id res chain seq x y z
N SER A 1 38.18 14.88 -34.81
CA SER A 1 38.78 13.60 -35.25
C SER A 1 38.00 12.44 -34.63
N GLN A 2 38.05 11.24 -35.21
CA GLN A 2 37.35 10.05 -34.70
C GLN A 2 37.69 9.75 -33.21
N ILE A 3 38.94 9.99 -32.80
CA ILE A 3 39.42 9.81 -31.41
C ILE A 3 38.74 10.78 -30.43
N GLN A 4 38.60 12.05 -30.80
CA GLN A 4 37.90 13.04 -29.95
C GLN A 4 36.40 12.74 -29.80
N GLY A 5 35.79 12.10 -30.79
CA GLY A 5 34.40 11.66 -30.71
C GLY A 5 34.19 10.57 -29.66
N VAL A 6 35.07 9.56 -29.61
CA VAL A 6 35.02 8.50 -28.59
C VAL A 6 35.30 9.05 -27.19
N LEU A 7 36.25 9.97 -27.07
CA LEU A 7 36.59 10.57 -25.78
C LEU A 7 35.45 11.41 -25.18
N LYS A 8 34.65 12.09 -26.02
CA LYS A 8 33.58 13.00 -25.59
C LYS A 8 32.25 12.34 -25.22
N ARG A 9 32.04 11.07 -25.57
CA ARG A 9 30.79 10.38 -25.24
C ARG A 9 30.66 10.21 -23.73
N GLU A 10 29.48 10.51 -23.21
CA GLU A 10 29.11 10.31 -21.81
C GLU A 10 28.00 9.25 -21.68
N SER A 11 28.05 8.46 -20.61
CA SER A 11 27.06 7.40 -20.39
C SER A 11 25.69 7.94 -19.95
N SER A 12 25.64 9.16 -19.41
CA SER A 12 24.43 9.88 -19.02
C SER A 12 23.61 10.42 -20.20
N GLU A 13 24.16 10.44 -21.43
CA GLU A 13 23.50 11.03 -22.60
C GLU A 13 22.06 10.51 -22.84
N PRO A 14 21.76 9.20 -22.73
CA PRO A 14 20.39 8.71 -22.93
C PRO A 14 19.41 9.23 -21.86
N LEU A 15 19.84 9.31 -20.60
CA LEU A 15 19.03 9.89 -19.52
C LEU A 15 18.79 11.39 -19.75
N LEU A 16 19.82 12.13 -20.18
CA LEU A 16 19.70 13.56 -20.48
C LEU A 16 18.80 13.83 -21.69
N GLN A 17 18.66 12.87 -22.60
CA GLN A 17 17.73 12.91 -23.73
C GLN A 17 16.28 12.53 -23.34
N GLY A 18 16.01 12.26 -22.06
CA GLY A 18 14.69 11.87 -21.58
C GLY A 18 14.31 10.43 -21.91
N LYS A 19 15.30 9.56 -22.17
CA LYS A 19 15.06 8.11 -22.31
C LYS A 19 15.12 7.45 -20.93
N ASP A 20 14.55 6.24 -20.85
CA ASP A 20 14.55 5.41 -19.65
C ASP A 20 15.47 4.17 -19.82
N PRO A 21 16.81 4.34 -19.87
CA PRO A 21 17.73 3.21 -20.00
C PRO A 21 17.77 2.35 -18.73
N ASN A 22 18.11 1.08 -18.93
CA ASN A 22 18.33 0.07 -17.90
C ASN A 22 19.81 -0.04 -17.54
N PRO A 23 20.19 -0.57 -16.36
CA PRO A 23 21.58 -0.54 -15.86
C PRO A 23 22.55 -1.33 -16.73
N LYS A 24 22.05 -2.23 -17.59
CA LYS A 24 22.83 -2.91 -18.62
C LYS A 24 23.42 -1.94 -19.66
N VAL A 25 22.76 -0.81 -19.92
CA VAL A 25 23.22 0.23 -20.85
C VAL A 25 24.51 0.88 -20.34
N GLU A 26 24.58 1.28 -19.07
CA GLU A 26 25.81 1.77 -18.44
C GLU A 26 26.94 0.73 -18.52
N ILE A 27 26.66 -0.54 -18.21
CA ILE A 27 27.66 -1.61 -18.25
C ILE A 27 28.18 -1.83 -19.68
N GLU A 28 27.28 -1.90 -20.65
CA GLU A 28 27.62 -2.08 -22.06
C GLU A 28 28.38 -0.87 -22.62
N PHE A 29 28.00 0.35 -22.22
CA PHE A 29 28.73 1.56 -22.58
C PHE A 29 30.20 1.48 -22.16
N TRP A 30 30.48 1.13 -20.90
CA TRP A 30 31.86 1.05 -20.40
C TRP A 30 32.65 -0.12 -21.00
N LYS A 31 31.98 -1.24 -21.27
CA LYS A 31 32.56 -2.36 -22.00
C LYS A 31 32.99 -1.94 -23.41
N ASN A 32 32.07 -1.35 -24.18
CA ASN A 32 32.33 -0.92 -25.56
C ASN A 32 33.39 0.18 -25.60
N ARG A 33 33.35 1.15 -24.67
CA ARG A 33 34.38 2.19 -24.54
C ARG A 33 35.75 1.59 -24.25
N CYS A 34 35.84 0.57 -23.40
CA CYS A 34 37.08 -0.14 -23.12
C CYS A 34 37.63 -0.85 -24.37
N GLU A 35 36.78 -1.55 -25.12
CA GLU A 35 37.17 -2.26 -26.35
C GLU A 35 37.62 -1.28 -27.46
N ASP A 36 36.89 -0.18 -27.66
CA ASP A 36 37.23 0.88 -28.61
C ASP A 36 38.57 1.53 -28.28
N LEU A 37 38.78 1.93 -27.02
CA LEU A 37 40.02 2.56 -26.58
C LEU A 37 41.20 1.59 -26.63
N GLN A 38 40.98 0.30 -26.35
CA GLN A 38 42.01 -0.73 -26.48
C GLN A 38 42.45 -0.87 -27.95
N CYS A 39 41.49 -0.85 -28.88
CA CYS A 39 41.75 -0.86 -30.32
C CYS A 39 42.56 0.38 -30.74
N ILE A 40 42.13 1.58 -30.36
CA ILE A 40 42.82 2.84 -30.67
C ILE A 40 44.24 2.83 -30.09
N TYR A 41 44.42 2.40 -28.84
CA TYR A 41 45.73 2.33 -28.20
C TYR A 41 46.67 1.33 -28.91
N SER A 42 46.13 0.19 -29.38
CA SER A 42 46.91 -0.77 -30.17
C SER A 42 47.38 -0.18 -31.50
N GLN A 43 46.54 0.61 -32.16
CA GLN A 43 46.89 1.33 -33.40
C GLN A 43 47.95 2.41 -33.14
N LEU A 44 47.84 3.15 -32.05
CA LEU A 44 48.85 4.15 -31.66
C LEU A 44 50.21 3.52 -31.31
N LYS A 45 50.22 2.28 -30.82
CA LYS A 45 51.44 1.50 -30.57
C LYS A 45 51.99 0.77 -31.79
N ALA A 46 51.29 0.80 -32.93
CA ALA A 46 51.79 0.20 -34.17
C ALA A 46 53.15 0.79 -34.56
N ARG A 47 54.00 -0.02 -35.20
CA ARG A 47 55.39 0.36 -35.50
C ARG A 47 55.46 1.58 -36.42
N GLU A 48 54.54 1.65 -37.37
CA GLU A 48 54.39 2.71 -38.35
C GLU A 48 54.09 4.05 -37.66
N VAL A 49 53.15 4.05 -36.71
CA VAL A 49 52.75 5.23 -35.95
C VAL A 49 53.84 5.69 -34.98
N ARG A 50 54.57 4.74 -34.37
CA ARG A 50 55.76 5.06 -33.54
C ARG A 50 56.88 5.69 -34.36
N ASN A 51 57.20 5.14 -35.53
CA ASN A 51 58.20 5.72 -36.42
C ASN A 51 57.81 7.15 -36.86
N MET A 52 56.51 7.37 -37.14
CA MET A 52 55.99 8.69 -37.46
C MET A 52 56.13 9.66 -36.27
N ALA A 53 55.84 9.22 -35.05
CA ALA A 53 56.00 10.03 -33.85
C ALA A 53 57.47 10.43 -33.62
N GLU A 54 58.41 9.49 -33.79
CA GLU A 54 59.86 9.76 -33.70
C GLU A 54 60.34 10.75 -34.77
N LEU A 55 59.84 10.65 -36.00
CA LEU A 55 60.14 11.61 -37.07
C LEU A 55 59.60 13.00 -36.75
N LEU A 56 58.35 13.10 -36.27
CA LEU A 56 57.74 14.37 -35.85
C LEU A 56 58.54 15.04 -34.73
N GLU A 57 59.09 14.26 -33.80
CA GLU A 57 59.99 14.77 -32.76
C GLU A 57 61.34 15.25 -33.33
N ARG A 58 61.98 14.45 -34.19
CA ARG A 58 63.28 14.80 -34.79
C ARG A 58 63.20 16.08 -35.62
N VAL A 59 62.08 16.32 -36.30
CA VAL A 59 61.84 17.50 -37.14
C VAL A 59 61.37 18.70 -36.30
N GLN A 60 61.22 18.57 -34.97
CA GLN A 60 60.66 19.59 -34.08
C GLN A 60 59.32 20.15 -34.58
N SER A 61 58.48 19.27 -35.11
CA SER A 61 57.18 19.65 -35.68
C SER A 61 56.26 20.25 -34.62
N SER A 62 55.53 21.30 -34.98
CA SER A 62 54.48 21.91 -34.15
C SER A 62 53.36 20.93 -33.78
N TYR A 63 53.22 19.81 -34.51
CA TYR A 63 52.23 18.78 -34.25
C TYR A 63 52.69 17.72 -33.22
N SER A 64 53.98 17.66 -32.89
CA SER A 64 54.52 16.68 -31.93
C SER A 64 53.89 16.80 -30.52
N PRO A 65 53.72 17.99 -29.92
CA PRO A 65 53.05 18.13 -28.63
C PRO A 65 51.58 17.68 -28.65
N ALA A 66 50.87 17.97 -29.74
CA ALA A 66 49.47 17.58 -29.91
C ALA A 66 49.32 16.05 -30.02
N PHE A 67 50.21 15.38 -30.75
CA PHE A 67 50.23 13.92 -30.84
C PHE A 67 50.52 13.26 -29.47
N LYS A 68 51.50 13.79 -28.71
CA LYS A 68 51.80 13.33 -27.35
C LYS A 68 50.64 13.55 -26.38
N ALA A 69 49.90 14.65 -26.53
CA ALA A 69 48.69 14.89 -25.75
C ALA A 69 47.64 13.81 -26.04
N ILE A 70 47.33 13.56 -27.32
CA ILE A 70 46.36 12.52 -27.71
C ILE A 70 46.76 11.14 -27.19
N PHE A 71 48.04 10.76 -27.27
CA PHE A 71 48.50 9.47 -26.74
C PHE A 71 48.27 9.35 -25.23
N ARG A 72 48.62 10.40 -24.47
CA ARG A 72 48.40 10.44 -23.01
C ARG A 72 46.91 10.40 -22.66
N ASP A 73 46.08 11.14 -23.39
CA ASP A 73 44.63 11.17 -23.18
C ASP A 73 44.00 9.80 -23.44
N VAL A 74 44.41 9.11 -24.51
CA VAL A 74 43.94 7.75 -24.83
C VAL A 74 44.41 6.74 -23.78
N GLU A 75 45.67 6.82 -23.33
CA GLU A 75 46.20 5.92 -22.30
C GLU A 75 45.48 6.12 -20.95
N ALA A 76 45.22 7.37 -20.55
CA ALA A 76 44.46 7.69 -19.35
C ALA A 76 43.00 7.21 -19.45
N ALA A 77 42.32 7.51 -20.55
CA ALA A 77 40.94 7.08 -20.79
C ALA A 77 40.81 5.55 -20.85
N LEU A 78 41.82 4.85 -21.40
CA LEU A 78 41.85 3.39 -21.42
C LEU A 78 42.01 2.81 -20.02
N SER A 79 42.92 3.37 -19.20
CA SER A 79 43.08 2.95 -17.81
C SER A 79 41.80 3.14 -16.99
N GLU A 80 41.09 4.25 -17.22
CA GLU A 80 39.78 4.51 -16.63
C GLU A 80 38.73 3.49 -17.07
N ALA A 81 38.58 3.27 -18.38
CA ALA A 81 37.57 2.36 -18.92
C ALA A 81 37.81 0.91 -18.49
N GLN A 82 39.08 0.47 -18.40
CA GLN A 82 39.45 -0.86 -17.91
C GLN A 82 39.07 -1.07 -16.44
N ASP A 83 39.38 -0.10 -15.58
CA ASP A 83 39.02 -0.15 -14.16
C ASP A 83 37.50 -0.22 -13.98
N ILE A 84 36.75 0.66 -14.66
CA ILE A 84 35.30 0.71 -14.53
C ILE A 84 34.66 -0.58 -15.07
N ASN A 85 35.04 -1.03 -16.26
CA ASN A 85 34.51 -2.26 -16.85
C ASN A 85 34.79 -3.49 -15.97
N LEU A 86 35.97 -3.57 -15.36
CA LEU A 86 36.31 -4.65 -14.42
C LEU A 86 35.35 -4.68 -13.22
N HIS A 87 35.06 -3.51 -12.63
CA HIS A 87 34.25 -3.41 -11.42
C HIS A 87 32.75 -3.49 -11.70
N LEU A 88 32.25 -3.03 -12.86
CA LEU A 88 30.84 -3.10 -13.22
C LEU A 88 30.40 -4.52 -13.65
N LYS A 89 31.30 -5.32 -14.23
CA LYS A 89 31.00 -6.66 -14.76
C LYS A 89 30.25 -7.60 -13.79
N PRO A 90 30.56 -7.66 -12.48
CA PRO A 90 29.83 -8.49 -11.52
C PRO A 90 28.33 -8.15 -11.38
N LEU A 91 27.89 -6.94 -11.75
CA LEU A 91 26.47 -6.56 -11.69
C LEU A 91 25.61 -7.24 -12.76
N LEU A 92 26.19 -7.69 -13.87
CA LEU A 92 25.42 -8.24 -15.00
C LEU A 92 24.52 -9.40 -14.58
N ARG A 93 25.07 -10.37 -13.86
CA ARG A 93 24.33 -11.58 -13.48
C ARG A 93 23.16 -11.26 -12.52
N PRO A 94 23.35 -10.52 -11.42
CA PRO A 94 22.22 -10.11 -10.57
C PRO A 94 21.14 -9.32 -11.30
N LEU A 95 21.51 -8.46 -12.25
CA LEU A 95 20.55 -7.70 -13.06
C LEU A 95 19.78 -8.61 -14.02
N GLU A 96 20.43 -9.60 -14.62
CA GLU A 96 19.76 -10.65 -15.41
C GLU A 96 18.84 -11.50 -14.54
N GLU A 97 19.23 -11.84 -13.32
CA GLU A 97 18.38 -12.58 -12.38
C GLU A 97 17.12 -11.77 -12.01
N ILE A 98 17.24 -10.45 -11.81
CA ILE A 98 16.09 -9.56 -11.56
C ILE A 98 15.11 -9.54 -12.75
N GLU A 99 15.61 -9.63 -13.98
CA GLU A 99 14.75 -9.63 -15.18
C GLU A 99 14.00 -10.95 -15.40
N ASN A 100 14.47 -12.05 -14.82
CA ASN A 100 13.94 -13.39 -15.08
C ASN A 100 13.19 -14.01 -13.88
N ILE A 101 13.37 -13.47 -12.68
CA ILE A 101 12.66 -13.93 -11.48
C ILE A 101 11.24 -13.36 -11.43
N ASP A 102 10.35 -14.03 -10.70
CA ASP A 102 9.06 -13.44 -10.35
C ASP A 102 9.27 -12.18 -9.50
N PHE A 103 8.50 -11.14 -9.79
CA PHE A 103 8.68 -9.84 -9.15
C PHE A 103 8.48 -9.93 -7.62
N SER A 104 7.57 -10.79 -7.14
CA SER A 104 7.33 -11.01 -5.71
C SER A 104 8.59 -11.45 -4.94
N GLU A 105 9.52 -12.13 -5.62
CA GLU A 105 10.74 -12.70 -5.04
C GLU A 105 11.98 -11.83 -5.23
N VAL A 106 11.86 -10.62 -5.81
CA VAL A 106 13.02 -9.80 -6.19
C VAL A 106 13.80 -9.21 -5.01
N LYS A 107 13.18 -9.07 -3.82
CA LYS A 107 13.77 -8.34 -2.65
C LYS A 107 15.19 -8.76 -2.27
N PRO A 108 15.56 -10.06 -2.20
CA PRO A 108 16.92 -10.46 -1.87
C PRO A 108 17.95 -10.02 -2.93
N LEU A 109 17.56 -10.04 -4.21
CA LEU A 109 18.43 -9.59 -5.31
C LEU A 109 18.66 -8.07 -5.25
N LEU A 110 17.67 -7.28 -4.83
CA LEU A 110 17.84 -5.83 -4.63
C LEU A 110 18.92 -5.53 -3.58
N SER A 111 18.90 -6.26 -2.48
CA SER A 111 19.92 -6.15 -1.43
C SER A 111 21.31 -6.53 -1.95
N HIS A 112 21.39 -7.56 -2.79
CA HIS A 112 22.63 -8.01 -3.40
C HIS A 112 23.18 -6.98 -4.41
N VAL A 113 22.34 -6.44 -5.29
CA VAL A 113 22.71 -5.39 -6.24
C VAL A 113 23.23 -4.16 -5.51
N LEU A 114 22.52 -3.65 -4.52
CA LEU A 114 22.97 -2.48 -3.75
C LEU A 114 24.28 -2.73 -3.00
N HIS A 115 24.50 -3.96 -2.50
CA HIS A 115 25.76 -4.34 -1.90
C HIS A 115 26.92 -4.30 -2.91
N LEU A 116 26.72 -4.80 -4.13
CA LEU A 116 27.71 -4.72 -5.21
C LEU A 116 27.98 -3.27 -5.63
N VAL A 117 26.93 -2.44 -5.71
CA VAL A 117 27.06 -1.01 -6.02
C VAL A 117 27.95 -0.30 -4.97
N CYS A 118 27.77 -0.60 -3.69
CA CYS A 118 28.64 -0.06 -2.62
C CYS A 118 30.08 -0.57 -2.71
N LEU A 119 30.28 -1.85 -3.07
CA LEU A 119 31.62 -2.41 -3.30
C LEU A 119 32.31 -1.71 -4.47
N ILE A 120 31.61 -1.50 -5.58
CA ILE A 120 32.13 -0.78 -6.75
C ILE A 120 32.55 0.63 -6.36
N TRP A 121 31.73 1.33 -5.59
CA TRP A 121 32.05 2.67 -5.08
C TRP A 121 33.32 2.69 -4.22
N ALA A 122 33.49 1.70 -3.33
CA ALA A 122 34.64 1.65 -2.43
C ALA A 122 35.95 1.16 -3.11
N THR A 123 35.85 0.38 -4.18
CA THR A 123 37.00 -0.30 -4.81
C THR A 123 37.45 0.30 -6.13
N SER A 124 36.54 0.81 -6.96
CA SER A 124 36.90 1.42 -8.23
C SER A 124 37.58 2.77 -8.01
N LYS A 125 38.69 2.97 -8.71
CA LYS A 125 39.44 4.23 -8.64
C LYS A 125 38.74 5.35 -9.41
N TYR A 126 38.02 5.01 -10.48
CA TYR A 126 37.43 5.99 -11.39
C TYR A 126 35.91 6.05 -11.32
N TYR A 127 35.21 5.00 -10.90
CA TYR A 127 33.74 5.01 -10.85
C TYR A 127 33.16 5.77 -9.64
N ASN A 128 33.98 6.01 -8.61
CA ASN A 128 33.60 6.64 -7.35
C ASN A 128 33.35 8.16 -7.45
N THR A 129 32.48 8.54 -8.39
CA THR A 129 32.05 9.92 -8.64
C THR A 129 30.51 10.01 -8.57
N PRO A 130 29.94 11.06 -7.93
CA PRO A 130 28.49 11.21 -7.79
C PRO A 130 27.73 11.10 -9.11
N ALA A 131 28.24 11.71 -10.19
CA ALA A 131 27.58 11.69 -11.49
C ALA A 131 27.34 10.26 -12.04
N ARG A 132 28.33 9.36 -11.89
CA ARG A 132 28.25 7.98 -12.40
C ARG A 132 27.35 7.10 -11.55
N ILE A 133 27.48 7.20 -10.23
CA ILE A 133 26.65 6.40 -9.33
C ILE A 133 25.18 6.80 -9.41
N ILE A 134 24.88 8.11 -9.59
CA ILE A 134 23.52 8.59 -9.81
C ILE A 134 22.92 7.95 -11.08
N VAL A 135 23.67 7.92 -12.18
CA VAL A 135 23.23 7.27 -13.43
C VAL A 135 22.87 5.81 -13.18
N LEU A 136 23.77 5.02 -12.59
CA LEU A 136 23.51 3.59 -12.34
C LEU A 136 22.29 3.37 -11.43
N LEU A 137 22.11 4.20 -10.41
CA LEU A 137 20.96 4.12 -9.50
C LEU A 137 19.65 4.51 -10.19
N GLN A 138 19.67 5.54 -11.04
CA GLN A 138 18.51 5.93 -11.86
C GLN A 138 18.13 4.82 -12.85
N GLU A 139 19.11 4.24 -13.53
CA GLU A 139 18.89 3.13 -14.46
C GLU A 139 18.35 1.90 -13.73
N THR A 140 18.86 1.61 -12.52
CA THR A 140 18.32 0.54 -11.68
C THR A 140 16.85 0.81 -11.31
N CYS A 141 16.49 2.06 -10.97
CA CYS A 141 15.08 2.42 -10.77
C CYS A 141 14.23 2.20 -12.03
N ASN A 142 14.78 2.49 -13.21
CA ASN A 142 14.08 2.27 -14.49
C ASN A 142 13.79 0.79 -14.73
N LEU A 143 14.77 -0.08 -14.47
CA LEU A 143 14.58 -1.52 -14.53
C LEU A 143 13.48 -1.98 -13.58
N LEU A 144 13.46 -1.51 -12.33
CA LEU A 144 12.42 -1.88 -11.38
C LEU A 144 11.03 -1.40 -11.79
N ILE A 145 10.92 -0.20 -12.35
CA ILE A 145 9.66 0.31 -12.91
C ILE A 145 9.20 -0.56 -14.08
N GLN A 146 10.10 -0.96 -14.96
CA GLN A 146 9.78 -1.86 -16.08
C GLN A 146 9.28 -3.22 -15.56
N GLN A 147 9.97 -3.83 -14.60
CA GLN A 147 9.56 -5.12 -14.03
C GLN A 147 8.23 -5.01 -13.28
N ALA A 148 8.01 -3.94 -12.52
CA ALA A 148 6.74 -3.67 -11.85
C ALA A 148 5.58 -3.52 -12.85
N ARG A 149 5.79 -2.81 -13.97
CA ARG A 149 4.77 -2.66 -15.01
C ARG A 149 4.44 -3.99 -15.68
N ASN A 150 5.44 -4.82 -15.96
CA ASN A 150 5.22 -6.16 -16.50
C ASN A 150 4.42 -7.06 -15.54
N TYR A 151 4.73 -6.99 -14.24
CA TYR A 151 4.02 -7.76 -13.21
C TYR A 151 2.55 -7.32 -13.04
N LEU A 152 2.29 -6.02 -13.11
CA LEU A 152 0.95 -5.46 -12.92
C LEU A 152 0.03 -5.62 -14.13
N SER A 153 0.58 -5.72 -15.36
CA SER A 153 -0.18 -5.69 -16.62
C SER A 153 -1.17 -4.52 -16.68
N PRO A 154 -0.75 -3.32 -17.13
CA PRO A 154 -1.60 -2.13 -17.02
C PRO A 154 -2.94 -2.21 -17.78
N GLU A 155 -3.01 -3.06 -18.81
CA GLU A 155 -4.22 -3.30 -19.60
C GLU A 155 -5.29 -4.06 -18.82
N ASP A 156 -4.87 -4.94 -17.92
CA ASP A 156 -5.74 -5.82 -17.14
C ASP A 156 -5.96 -5.29 -15.72
N LEU A 157 -5.09 -4.40 -15.23
CA LEU A 157 -5.03 -4.00 -13.82
C LEU A 157 -6.38 -3.51 -13.26
N LEU A 158 -7.09 -2.68 -14.02
CA LEU A 158 -8.40 -2.13 -13.60
C LEU A 158 -9.59 -2.98 -14.07
N LYS A 159 -9.36 -3.92 -14.99
CA LYS A 159 -10.41 -4.77 -15.59
C LYS A 159 -10.52 -6.14 -14.94
N GLY A 160 -9.45 -6.59 -14.28
CA GLY A 160 -9.43 -7.81 -13.48
C GLY A 160 -10.16 -7.67 -12.15
N GLU A 161 -10.09 -8.72 -11.34
CA GLU A 161 -10.67 -8.77 -10.00
C GLU A 161 -9.97 -7.74 -9.08
N PRO A 162 -10.69 -6.77 -8.49
CA PRO A 162 -10.07 -5.72 -7.71
C PRO A 162 -9.25 -6.21 -6.51
N GLU A 163 -9.62 -7.34 -5.89
CA GLU A 163 -8.90 -7.91 -4.74
C GLU A 163 -7.52 -8.42 -5.14
N GLU A 164 -7.42 -9.13 -6.26
CA GLU A 164 -6.15 -9.63 -6.79
C GLU A 164 -5.27 -8.47 -7.26
N SER A 165 -5.85 -7.53 -8.01
CA SER A 165 -5.15 -6.33 -8.50
C SER A 165 -4.61 -5.48 -7.35
N LEU A 166 -5.40 -5.28 -6.29
CA LEU A 166 -4.98 -4.54 -5.11
C LEU A 166 -3.79 -5.22 -4.42
N GLY A 167 -3.86 -6.54 -4.23
CA GLY A 167 -2.76 -7.32 -3.66
C GLY A 167 -1.45 -7.16 -4.44
N LYS A 168 -1.50 -7.22 -5.78
CA LYS A 168 -0.33 -7.01 -6.64
C LYS A 168 0.23 -5.59 -6.52
N VAL A 169 -0.63 -4.56 -6.51
CA VAL A 169 -0.19 -3.16 -6.36
C VAL A 169 0.48 -2.93 -5.01
N GLN A 170 -0.08 -3.46 -3.92
CA GLN A 170 0.50 -3.37 -2.57
C GLN A 170 1.84 -4.08 -2.47
N GLU A 171 1.97 -5.24 -3.11
CA GLU A 171 3.24 -5.95 -3.18
C GLU A 171 4.31 -5.14 -3.92
N VAL A 172 3.97 -4.56 -5.07
CA VAL A 172 4.86 -3.69 -5.84
C VAL A 172 5.27 -2.46 -5.03
N LEU A 173 4.32 -1.77 -4.40
CA LEU A 173 4.59 -0.66 -3.49
C LEU A 173 5.55 -1.10 -2.38
N GLY A 174 5.34 -2.27 -1.79
CA GLY A 174 6.21 -2.83 -0.74
C GLY A 174 7.63 -3.07 -1.22
N ILE A 175 7.82 -3.65 -2.41
CA ILE A 175 9.12 -3.93 -3.01
C ILE A 175 9.88 -2.64 -3.36
N LEU A 176 9.22 -1.68 -4.00
CA LEU A 176 9.85 -0.43 -4.40
C LEU A 176 10.22 0.45 -3.19
N ASN A 177 9.38 0.48 -2.15
CA ASN A 177 9.72 1.15 -0.89
C ASN A 177 10.86 0.42 -0.14
N PHE A 178 10.90 -0.92 -0.21
CA PHE A 178 12.02 -1.70 0.32
C PHE A 178 13.33 -1.32 -0.38
N TYR A 179 13.36 -1.24 -1.71
CA TYR A 179 14.54 -0.79 -2.46
C TYR A 179 15.06 0.58 -1.96
N LYS A 180 14.17 1.57 -1.86
CA LYS A 180 14.52 2.91 -1.37
C LYS A 180 15.09 2.86 0.03
N LYS A 181 14.43 2.15 0.94
CA LYS A 181 14.87 1.98 2.33
C LYS A 181 16.26 1.34 2.39
N THR A 182 16.47 0.26 1.66
CA THR A 182 17.77 -0.43 1.62
C THR A 182 18.86 0.45 1.03
N LEU A 183 18.57 1.30 0.04
CA LEU A 183 19.56 2.23 -0.51
C LEU A 183 19.99 3.26 0.56
N GLU A 184 19.05 3.83 1.30
CA GLU A 184 19.37 4.77 2.38
C GLU A 184 20.13 4.10 3.53
N GLU A 185 19.75 2.88 3.93
CA GLU A 185 20.50 2.10 4.92
C GLU A 185 21.95 1.83 4.45
N ARG A 186 22.15 1.56 3.16
CA ARG A 186 23.48 1.38 2.57
C ARG A 186 24.27 2.67 2.48
N ARG A 187 23.61 3.80 2.24
CA ARG A 187 24.22 5.13 2.29
C ARG A 187 24.76 5.44 3.69
N GLU A 188 23.98 5.16 4.73
CA GLU A 188 24.40 5.36 6.13
C GLU A 188 25.55 4.43 6.54
N THR A 189 25.57 3.21 6.02
CA THR A 189 26.59 2.19 6.34
C THR A 189 27.73 2.12 5.32
N LEU A 190 27.83 3.09 4.40
CA LEU A 190 28.77 3.04 3.29
C LEU A 190 30.25 2.94 3.75
N TYR A 191 30.57 3.55 4.89
CA TYR A 191 31.91 3.50 5.49
C TYR A 191 32.40 2.06 5.78
N THR A 192 31.50 1.09 5.96
CA THR A 192 31.88 -0.31 6.26
C THR A 192 32.55 -1.01 5.08
N TYR A 193 32.41 -0.48 3.87
CA TYR A 193 33.00 -1.04 2.65
C TYR A 193 34.45 -0.59 2.42
N PHE A 194 34.92 0.41 3.16
CA PHE A 194 36.27 0.94 3.05
C PHE A 194 37.22 0.24 4.01
N LYS A 195 38.49 0.10 3.61
CA LYS A 195 39.51 -0.50 4.48
C LYS A 195 39.83 0.45 5.65
N PRO A 196 40.19 -0.07 6.84
CA PRO A 196 40.64 0.77 7.95
C PRO A 196 41.78 1.70 7.53
N GLY A 197 41.63 3.00 7.76
CA GLY A 197 42.61 4.03 7.39
C GLY A 197 42.51 4.55 5.95
N GLN A 198 41.60 4.02 5.13
CA GLN A 198 41.25 4.60 3.83
C GLN A 198 40.29 5.78 4.03
N GLU A 199 40.49 6.85 3.26
CA GLU A 199 39.54 7.96 3.21
C GLU A 199 38.18 7.46 2.67
N VAL A 200 37.13 7.67 3.45
CA VAL A 200 35.76 7.29 3.07
C VAL A 200 35.19 8.38 2.19
N LYS A 201 34.88 8.03 0.94
CA LYS A 201 34.10 8.90 0.07
C LYS A 201 32.62 8.61 0.29
N GLU A 202 31.89 9.58 0.80
CA GLU A 202 30.45 9.46 1.04
C GLU A 202 29.64 9.71 -0.24
N TRP A 203 28.36 9.34 -0.22
CA TRP A 203 27.40 9.75 -1.24
C TRP A 203 26.85 11.13 -0.88
N ASP A 204 27.54 12.17 -1.31
CA ASP A 204 27.28 13.58 -1.00
C ASP A 204 26.23 14.23 -1.92
N PHE A 205 25.23 13.45 -2.38
CA PHE A 205 24.18 13.94 -3.27
C PHE A 205 22.77 13.68 -2.71
N PRO A 206 21.81 14.59 -2.96
CA PRO A 206 20.43 14.39 -2.52
C PRO A 206 19.76 13.15 -3.14
N SER A 207 18.99 12.40 -2.36
CA SER A 207 18.32 11.17 -2.81
C SER A 207 17.32 11.40 -3.96
N PHE A 208 16.74 12.60 -4.08
CA PHE A 208 15.81 12.93 -5.17
C PHE A 208 16.48 12.81 -6.55
N MET A 209 17.82 12.98 -6.64
CA MET A 209 18.54 12.81 -7.90
C MET A 209 18.47 11.37 -8.41
N CYS A 210 18.36 10.37 -7.53
CA CYS A 210 18.20 8.98 -7.92
C CYS A 210 16.74 8.57 -8.09
N PHE A 211 15.84 9.12 -7.27
CA PHE A 211 14.48 8.62 -7.14
C PHE A 211 13.39 9.41 -7.87
N ALA A 212 13.67 10.55 -8.51
CA ALA A 212 12.62 11.41 -9.07
C ALA A 212 11.56 10.68 -9.92
N ARG A 213 11.98 9.81 -10.85
CA ARG A 213 11.06 9.02 -11.69
C ARG A 213 10.34 7.94 -10.88
N LEU A 214 11.06 7.23 -10.00
CA LEU A 214 10.49 6.21 -9.11
C LEU A 214 9.45 6.80 -8.17
N ASP A 215 9.68 8.00 -7.62
CA ASP A 215 8.76 8.69 -6.73
C ASP A 215 7.49 9.11 -7.45
N THR A 216 7.61 9.52 -8.71
CA THR A 216 6.45 9.84 -9.56
C THR A 216 5.62 8.58 -9.84
N PHE A 217 6.28 7.46 -10.15
CA PHE A 217 5.63 6.17 -10.35
C PHE A 217 4.97 5.65 -9.06
N LEU A 218 5.64 5.76 -7.91
CA LEU A 218 5.08 5.40 -6.59
C LEU A 218 3.83 6.21 -6.25
N LYS A 219 3.81 7.51 -6.57
CA LYS A 219 2.60 8.34 -6.39
C LYS A 219 1.44 7.81 -7.25
N ARG A 220 1.70 7.50 -8.52
CA ARG A 220 0.69 6.92 -9.42
C ARG A 220 0.15 5.59 -8.88
N LEU A 221 1.04 4.69 -8.44
CA LEU A 221 0.64 3.42 -7.82
C LEU A 221 -0.23 3.59 -6.58
N ARG A 222 0.03 4.59 -5.73
CA ARG A 222 -0.83 4.88 -4.57
C ARG A 222 -2.22 5.35 -4.97
N MET A 223 -2.35 6.12 -6.06
CA MET A 223 -3.67 6.51 -6.57
C MET A 223 -4.46 5.28 -7.05
N VAL A 224 -3.78 4.33 -7.71
CA VAL A 224 -4.40 3.07 -8.16
C VAL A 224 -4.76 2.19 -6.97
N ASP A 225 -3.89 2.06 -5.97
CA ASP A 225 -4.16 1.35 -4.70
C ASP A 225 -5.40 1.90 -4.00
N GLU A 226 -5.47 3.23 -3.81
CA GLU A 226 -6.64 3.90 -3.23
C GLU A 226 -7.91 3.64 -4.05
N LEU A 227 -7.83 3.68 -5.38
CA LEU A 227 -8.98 3.44 -6.25
C LEU A 227 -9.50 2.00 -6.15
N LEU A 228 -8.60 1.01 -6.20
CA LEU A 228 -8.96 -0.41 -6.08
C LEU A 228 -9.52 -0.73 -4.69
N ALA A 229 -8.95 -0.15 -3.62
CA ALA A 229 -9.47 -0.27 -2.27
C ALA A 229 -10.89 0.32 -2.14
N LEU A 230 -11.14 1.49 -2.75
CA LEU A 230 -12.47 2.08 -2.81
C LEU A 230 -13.46 1.20 -3.57
N ALA A 231 -13.05 0.61 -4.70
CA ALA A 231 -13.89 -0.28 -5.47
C ALA A 231 -14.30 -1.52 -4.65
N LEU A 232 -13.34 -2.19 -4.00
CA LEU A 232 -13.59 -3.34 -3.12
C LEU A 232 -14.52 -3.03 -1.95
N ASP A 233 -14.41 -1.84 -1.38
CA ASP A 233 -15.31 -1.42 -0.31
C ASP A 233 -16.75 -1.28 -0.82
N ILE A 234 -16.94 -0.72 -2.01
CA ILE A 234 -18.27 -0.51 -2.59
C ILE A 234 -18.88 -1.83 -3.11
N GLU A 235 -18.07 -2.81 -3.50
CA GLU A 235 -18.56 -4.16 -3.84
C GLU A 235 -19.31 -4.86 -2.69
N LYS A 236 -19.03 -4.47 -1.44
CA LYS A 236 -19.78 -4.97 -0.27
C LYS A 236 -21.27 -4.62 -0.32
N LEU A 237 -21.66 -3.58 -1.07
CA LEU A 237 -23.06 -3.18 -1.24
C LEU A 237 -23.93 -4.28 -1.85
N GLU A 238 -23.36 -5.16 -2.68
CA GLU A 238 -24.10 -6.25 -3.35
C GLU A 238 -24.80 -7.17 -2.34
N LYS A 239 -24.19 -7.37 -1.17
CA LYS A 239 -24.64 -8.33 -0.16
C LYS A 239 -25.51 -7.70 0.93
N ILE A 240 -25.81 -6.41 0.84
CA ILE A 240 -26.59 -5.71 1.86
C ILE A 240 -28.08 -5.97 1.66
N GLU A 241 -28.67 -6.64 2.64
CA GLU A 241 -30.11 -6.86 2.69
C GLU A 241 -30.69 -6.35 4.01
N PHE A 242 -31.72 -5.51 3.92
CA PHE A 242 -32.44 -4.99 5.06
C PHE A 242 -33.65 -5.86 5.40
N SER A 243 -33.85 -6.07 6.69
CA SER A 243 -35.06 -6.69 7.23
C SER A 243 -36.05 -5.63 7.73
N GLY A 244 -37.34 -5.96 7.76
CA GLY A 244 -38.39 -5.08 8.32
C GLY A 244 -39.36 -4.50 7.28
N ILE A 245 -40.23 -3.59 7.72
CA ILE A 245 -41.39 -3.11 6.95
C ILE A 245 -40.96 -2.39 5.66
N ARG A 246 -39.91 -1.57 5.73
CA ARG A 246 -39.30 -0.90 4.57
C ARG A 246 -38.06 -1.63 4.03
N GLY A 247 -37.73 -2.81 4.58
CA GLY A 247 -36.50 -3.52 4.27
C GLY A 247 -36.35 -3.82 2.77
N SER A 248 -37.38 -4.36 2.13
CA SER A 248 -37.34 -4.66 0.68
C SER A 248 -37.11 -3.42 -0.19
N ALA A 249 -37.73 -2.29 0.16
CA ALA A 249 -37.57 -1.04 -0.58
C ALA A 249 -36.19 -0.39 -0.38
N LEU A 250 -35.57 -0.56 0.79
CA LEU A 250 -34.22 -0.08 1.07
C LEU A 250 -33.16 -0.98 0.42
N SER A 251 -33.34 -2.31 0.46
CA SER A 251 -32.47 -3.27 -0.25
C SER A 251 -32.48 -2.99 -1.75
N GLN A 252 -33.65 -2.73 -2.34
CA GLN A 252 -33.74 -2.38 -3.76
C GLN A 252 -33.00 -1.07 -4.09
N GLN A 253 -33.03 -0.07 -3.21
CA GLN A 253 -32.29 1.17 -3.42
C GLN A 253 -30.77 0.95 -3.38
N VAL A 254 -30.28 0.11 -2.45
CA VAL A 254 -28.86 -0.24 -2.39
C VAL A 254 -28.43 -1.05 -3.60
N LEU A 255 -29.29 -1.98 -4.07
CA LEU A 255 -29.02 -2.73 -5.30
C LEU A 255 -28.91 -1.82 -6.52
N CYS A 256 -29.83 -0.87 -6.70
CA CYS A 256 -29.72 0.11 -7.79
C CYS A 256 -28.45 0.97 -7.68
N MET A 257 -28.06 1.37 -6.47
CA MET A 257 -26.78 2.07 -6.25
C MET A 257 -25.58 1.21 -6.65
N TYR A 258 -25.61 -0.09 -6.36
CA TYR A 258 -24.55 -1.01 -6.77
C TYR A 258 -24.49 -1.16 -8.29
N GLU A 259 -25.63 -1.28 -8.97
CA GLU A 259 -25.70 -1.30 -10.44
C GLU A 259 -25.15 0.00 -11.06
N GLU A 260 -25.51 1.17 -10.51
CA GLU A 260 -24.95 2.47 -10.93
C GLU A 260 -23.42 2.51 -10.77
N PHE A 261 -22.89 1.98 -9.67
CA PHE A 261 -21.45 1.88 -9.45
C PHE A 261 -20.77 0.99 -10.49
N GLN A 262 -21.34 -0.18 -10.79
CA GLN A 262 -20.80 -1.10 -11.79
C GLN A 262 -20.70 -0.43 -13.16
N GLU A 263 -21.69 0.38 -13.56
CA GLU A 263 -21.63 1.16 -14.79
C GLU A 263 -20.52 2.23 -14.76
N VAL A 264 -20.43 2.98 -13.66
CA VAL A 264 -19.39 4.02 -13.48
C VAL A 264 -17.98 3.42 -13.50
N TYR A 265 -17.78 2.32 -12.77
CA TYR A 265 -16.50 1.61 -12.70
C TYR A 265 -16.12 1.03 -14.06
N LYS A 266 -17.07 0.41 -14.77
CA LYS A 266 -16.85 -0.11 -16.12
C LYS A 266 -16.42 0.98 -17.11
N VAL A 267 -17.10 2.12 -17.12
CA VAL A 267 -16.72 3.25 -17.98
C VAL A 267 -15.31 3.75 -17.64
N PHE A 268 -14.94 3.73 -16.37
CA PHE A 268 -13.60 4.12 -15.91
C PHE A 268 -12.52 3.09 -16.32
N SER A 269 -12.77 1.80 -16.12
CA SER A 269 -11.82 0.73 -16.42
C SER A 269 -11.66 0.46 -17.92
N ASP A 270 -12.66 0.76 -18.73
CA ASP A 270 -12.62 0.63 -20.20
C ASP A 270 -11.87 1.78 -20.91
N ARG A 271 -11.34 2.76 -20.18
CA ARG A 271 -10.54 3.84 -20.78
C ARG A 271 -9.29 3.28 -21.47
N THR A 272 -8.91 3.91 -22.57
CA THR A 272 -7.90 3.36 -23.50
C THR A 272 -6.46 3.71 -23.14
N TYR A 273 -6.25 4.63 -22.19
CA TYR A 273 -4.91 5.02 -21.76
C TYR A 273 -4.39 4.09 -20.66
N ASP A 274 -3.07 4.04 -20.50
CA ASP A 274 -2.40 3.27 -19.45
C ASP A 274 -2.56 3.93 -18.07
N CYS A 275 -3.23 3.26 -17.13
CA CYS A 275 -3.44 3.78 -15.77
C CYS A 275 -2.14 3.98 -14.95
N LEU A 276 -1.03 3.37 -15.36
CA LEU A 276 0.29 3.52 -14.73
C LEU A 276 1.17 4.57 -15.40
N ASP A 277 0.74 5.16 -16.53
CA ASP A 277 1.44 6.28 -17.16
C ASP A 277 1.25 7.55 -16.32
N THR A 278 2.34 8.28 -16.09
CA THR A 278 2.37 9.46 -15.25
C THR A 278 2.00 10.74 -15.99
N THR A 279 1.88 10.70 -17.33
CA THR A 279 1.74 11.89 -18.18
C THR A 279 0.32 12.15 -18.69
N ASN A 280 -0.63 11.27 -18.37
CA ASN A 280 -2.00 11.32 -18.87
C ASN A 280 -3.01 11.94 -17.89
N GLU A 281 -4.26 12.00 -18.33
CA GLU A 281 -5.41 12.59 -17.64
C GLU A 281 -5.97 11.73 -16.49
N PHE A 282 -5.35 10.60 -16.13
CA PHE A 282 -5.90 9.68 -15.13
C PHE A 282 -6.12 10.32 -13.76
N GLU A 283 -5.32 11.31 -13.37
CA GLU A 283 -5.52 11.98 -12.06
C GLU A 283 -6.85 12.75 -12.02
N ASP A 284 -7.21 13.42 -13.11
CA ASP A 284 -8.48 14.13 -13.25
C ASP A 284 -9.66 13.14 -13.23
N ASP A 285 -9.51 12.03 -13.95
CA ASP A 285 -10.54 10.99 -14.01
C ASP A 285 -10.74 10.26 -12.68
N VAL A 286 -9.68 10.05 -11.90
CA VAL A 286 -9.77 9.53 -10.53
C VAL A 286 -10.50 10.51 -9.63
N SER A 287 -10.27 11.81 -9.78
CA SER A 287 -10.99 12.84 -9.03
C SER A 287 -12.49 12.80 -9.34
N ASP A 288 -12.86 12.73 -10.62
CA ASP A 288 -14.26 12.61 -11.06
C ASP A 288 -14.92 11.33 -10.54
N PHE A 289 -14.19 10.21 -10.55
CA PHE A 289 -14.65 8.94 -9.98
C PHE A 289 -14.89 9.07 -8.47
N LYS A 290 -13.92 9.61 -7.72
CA LYS A 290 -14.04 9.84 -6.27
C LYS A 290 -15.24 10.73 -5.93
N GLN A 291 -15.53 11.75 -6.74
CA GLN A 291 -16.72 12.58 -6.54
C GLN A 291 -18.03 11.80 -6.67
N LYS A 292 -18.12 10.85 -7.61
CA LYS A 292 -19.28 9.97 -7.74
C LYS A 292 -19.43 9.03 -6.54
N ILE A 293 -18.31 8.49 -6.04
CA ILE A 293 -18.30 7.66 -4.82
C ILE A 293 -18.74 8.47 -3.59
N ASP A 294 -18.31 9.72 -3.47
CA ASP A 294 -18.75 10.60 -2.38
C ASP A 294 -20.27 10.84 -2.39
N ASP A 295 -20.90 10.96 -3.58
CA ASP A 295 -22.36 11.06 -3.69
C ASP A 295 -23.04 9.75 -3.25
N MET A 296 -22.50 8.61 -3.67
CA MET A 296 -22.97 7.30 -3.22
C MET A 296 -22.88 7.15 -1.70
N ASP A 297 -21.78 7.59 -1.08
CA ASP A 297 -21.62 7.52 0.38
C ASP A 297 -22.66 8.37 1.11
N ARG A 298 -23.02 9.55 0.58
CA ARG A 298 -24.10 10.38 1.16
C ARG A 298 -25.45 9.69 1.07
N ARG A 299 -25.75 9.06 -0.07
CA ARG A 299 -26.98 8.27 -0.26
C ARG A 299 -26.99 7.07 0.69
N LEU A 300 -25.88 6.37 0.83
CA LEU A 300 -25.72 5.23 1.73
C LEU A 300 -25.95 5.63 3.20
N GLY A 301 -25.35 6.74 3.64
CA GLY A 301 -25.59 7.29 4.97
C GLY A 301 -27.05 7.67 5.22
N THR A 302 -27.75 8.17 4.19
CA THR A 302 -29.19 8.47 4.26
C THR A 302 -30.02 7.20 4.40
N ILE A 303 -29.72 6.17 3.59
CA ILE A 303 -30.38 4.85 3.67
C ILE A 303 -30.17 4.24 5.04
N PHE A 304 -28.94 4.27 5.57
CA PHE A 304 -28.66 3.80 6.92
C PHE A 304 -29.51 4.55 7.95
N GLY A 305 -29.57 5.88 7.88
CA GLY A 305 -30.38 6.69 8.79
C GLY A 305 -31.86 6.29 8.77
N LEU A 306 -32.44 6.08 7.58
CA LEU A 306 -33.82 5.64 7.40
C LEU A 306 -34.07 4.23 7.93
N ALA A 307 -33.12 3.31 7.71
CA ALA A 307 -33.20 1.94 8.23
C ALA A 307 -33.12 1.92 9.76
N PHE A 308 -32.21 2.72 10.32
CA PHE A 308 -32.01 2.84 11.75
C PHE A 308 -33.24 3.43 12.45
N ASP A 309 -33.86 4.46 11.86
CA ASP A 309 -35.07 5.08 12.42
C ASP A 309 -36.30 4.13 12.40
N ASP A 310 -36.30 3.11 11.54
CA ASP A 310 -37.33 2.05 11.53
C ASP A 310 -37.04 0.88 12.47
N ALA A 311 -35.88 0.86 13.12
CA ALA A 311 -35.49 -0.25 13.97
C ALA A 311 -36.46 -0.39 15.14
N ALA A 312 -37.33 -1.41 15.06
CA ALA A 312 -38.38 -1.64 16.06
C ALA A 312 -37.84 -2.08 17.44
N SER A 313 -36.62 -2.61 17.50
CA SER A 313 -35.96 -3.08 18.70
C SER A 313 -34.46 -2.78 18.68
N LEU A 314 -33.84 -2.79 19.85
CA LEU A 314 -32.40 -2.64 19.98
C LEU A 314 -31.63 -3.75 19.24
N GLU A 315 -32.15 -4.98 19.27
CA GLU A 315 -31.56 -6.10 18.52
C GLU A 315 -31.56 -5.83 17.01
N HIS A 316 -32.62 -5.22 16.46
CA HIS A 316 -32.66 -4.84 15.05
C HIS A 316 -31.62 -3.75 14.77
N ALA A 317 -31.50 -2.73 15.63
CA ALA A 317 -30.50 -1.67 15.45
C ALA A 317 -29.06 -2.23 15.44
N PHE A 318 -28.74 -3.19 16.31
CA PHE A 318 -27.43 -3.86 16.29
C PHE A 318 -27.21 -4.68 15.02
N LYS A 319 -28.22 -5.41 14.54
CA LYS A 319 -28.13 -6.13 13.25
C LYS A 319 -27.84 -5.18 12.09
N LEU A 320 -28.41 -3.97 12.07
CA LEU A 320 -28.13 -2.98 11.03
C LEU A 320 -26.68 -2.50 11.08
N VAL A 321 -26.14 -2.27 12.29
CA VAL A 321 -24.73 -1.93 12.48
C VAL A 321 -23.83 -3.06 11.97
N ASP A 322 -24.16 -4.31 12.27
CA ASP A 322 -23.40 -5.47 11.81
C ASP A 322 -23.49 -5.68 10.29
N ILE A 323 -24.65 -5.45 9.67
CA ILE A 323 -24.86 -5.58 8.22
C ILE A 323 -24.01 -4.56 7.44
N PHE A 324 -23.94 -3.31 7.92
CA PHE A 324 -23.10 -2.30 7.25
C PHE A 324 -21.61 -2.49 7.55
N GLY A 325 -21.26 -2.96 8.75
CA GLY A 325 -19.88 -3.27 9.12
C GLY A 325 -18.91 -2.13 8.80
N SER A 326 -17.89 -2.43 7.99
CA SER A 326 -16.85 -1.47 7.61
C SER A 326 -17.36 -0.26 6.80
N LEU A 327 -18.53 -0.36 6.16
CA LEU A 327 -19.09 0.77 5.40
C LEU A 327 -19.45 1.96 6.28
N MET A 328 -19.71 1.71 7.57
CA MET A 328 -19.94 2.77 8.55
C MET A 328 -18.66 3.51 8.95
N GLU A 329 -17.49 2.92 8.73
CA GLU A 329 -16.20 3.56 9.01
C GLU A 329 -15.79 4.57 7.94
N ARG A 330 -16.47 4.54 6.78
CA ARG A 330 -16.24 5.47 5.68
C ARG A 330 -16.54 6.90 6.15
N PRO A 331 -15.66 7.89 5.94
CA PRO A 331 -15.75 9.19 6.61
C PRO A 331 -17.10 9.92 6.46
N VAL A 332 -17.66 9.91 5.25
CA VAL A 332 -18.93 10.57 4.95
C VAL A 332 -20.11 9.86 5.61
N VAL A 333 -20.08 8.52 5.63
CA VAL A 333 -21.12 7.70 6.30
C VAL A 333 -20.99 7.84 7.82
N ALA A 334 -19.77 7.72 8.35
CA ALA A 334 -19.47 7.84 9.78
C ALA A 334 -20.01 9.15 10.37
N ALA A 335 -19.85 10.27 9.65
CA ALA A 335 -20.38 11.56 10.06
C ALA A 335 -21.91 11.56 10.24
N ASN A 336 -22.64 10.88 9.34
CA ASN A 336 -24.10 10.77 9.41
C ASN A 336 -24.58 9.77 10.48
N VAL A 337 -23.79 8.73 10.75
CA VAL A 337 -24.13 7.67 11.72
C VAL A 337 -23.78 8.06 13.16
N PHE A 338 -22.85 9.01 13.34
CA PHE A 338 -22.37 9.47 14.66
C PHE A 338 -23.50 9.77 15.64
N ASP A 339 -24.51 10.53 15.21
CA ASP A 339 -25.64 10.93 16.05
C ASP A 339 -26.57 9.75 16.41
N LYS A 340 -26.62 8.70 15.58
CA LYS A 340 -27.49 7.53 15.77
C LYS A 340 -26.99 6.62 16.90
N TYR A 341 -25.68 6.58 17.16
CA TYR A 341 -25.14 5.83 18.31
C TYR A 341 -25.70 6.30 19.65
N HIS A 342 -26.03 7.60 19.77
CA HIS A 342 -26.63 8.14 20.97
C HIS A 342 -28.06 7.61 21.23
N LEU A 343 -28.76 7.15 20.18
CA LEU A 343 -30.11 6.61 20.28
C LEU A 343 -30.14 5.15 20.77
N LEU A 344 -29.03 4.42 20.66
CA LEU A 344 -28.93 3.06 21.20
C LEU A 344 -29.09 3.02 22.73
N ILE A 345 -28.61 4.07 23.41
CA ILE A 345 -28.68 4.20 24.87
C ILE A 345 -30.13 4.24 25.37
N PRO A 346 -31.00 5.18 24.93
CA PRO A 346 -32.39 5.22 25.35
C PRO A 346 -33.19 4.00 24.89
N MET A 347 -32.83 3.37 23.75
CA MET A 347 -33.43 2.09 23.35
C MET A 347 -33.11 0.97 24.36
N PHE A 348 -31.87 0.91 24.86
CA PHE A 348 -31.49 -0.04 25.91
C PHE A 348 -32.15 0.27 27.25
N ASP A 349 -32.23 1.54 27.66
CA ASP A 349 -32.94 1.93 28.88
C ASP A 349 -34.43 1.51 28.81
N LYS A 350 -35.08 1.68 27.66
CA LYS A 350 -36.45 1.20 27.45
C LYS A 350 -36.55 -0.32 27.55
N ASP A 351 -35.62 -1.06 26.96
CA ASP A 351 -35.58 -2.53 27.07
C ASP A 351 -35.40 -2.99 28.54
N LEU A 352 -34.61 -2.25 29.34
CA LEU A 352 -34.47 -2.50 30.78
C LEU A 352 -35.79 -2.26 31.54
N ASP A 353 -36.49 -1.16 31.23
CA ASP A 353 -37.79 -0.85 31.83
C ASP A 353 -38.84 -1.90 31.47
N ASP A 354 -38.85 -2.38 30.22
CA ASP A 354 -39.73 -3.47 29.76
C ASP A 354 -39.44 -4.78 30.50
N VAL A 355 -38.16 -5.14 30.70
CA VAL A 355 -37.77 -6.32 31.49
C VAL A 355 -38.22 -6.19 32.94
N LYS A 356 -38.06 -5.00 33.54
CA LYS A 356 -38.55 -4.72 34.90
C LYS A 356 -40.06 -4.87 35.00
N LEU A 357 -40.82 -4.40 34.01
CA LEU A 357 -42.27 -4.54 33.98
C LEU A 357 -42.71 -6.01 33.88
N ILE A 358 -42.04 -6.81 33.03
CA ILE A 358 -42.30 -8.26 32.90
C ILE A 358 -42.08 -8.94 34.24
N TYR A 359 -40.98 -8.60 34.90
CA TYR A 359 -40.66 -9.13 36.23
C TYR A 359 -41.73 -8.78 37.26
N SER A 360 -42.09 -7.49 37.38
CA SER A 360 -43.09 -7.04 38.36
C SER A 360 -44.46 -7.66 38.11
N ARG A 361 -44.85 -7.85 36.85
CA ARG A 361 -46.11 -8.52 36.50
C ARG A 361 -46.09 -9.99 36.92
N HIS A 362 -44.98 -10.68 36.69
CA HIS A 362 -44.84 -12.09 37.09
C HIS A 362 -44.95 -12.28 38.61
N VAL A 363 -44.30 -11.41 39.38
CA VAL A 363 -44.40 -11.42 40.85
C VAL A 363 -45.83 -11.15 41.31
N GLN A 364 -46.54 -10.18 40.70
CA GLN A 364 -47.94 -9.90 41.05
C GLN A 364 -48.87 -11.09 40.71
N GLU A 365 -48.69 -11.71 39.55
CA GLU A 365 -49.47 -12.89 39.14
C GLU A 365 -49.24 -14.08 40.09
N GLU A 366 -48.01 -14.28 40.58
CA GLU A 366 -47.69 -15.28 41.60
C GLU A 366 -48.42 -14.99 42.92
N MET A 367 -48.48 -13.73 43.36
CA MET A 367 -49.23 -13.33 44.55
C MET A 367 -50.74 -13.54 44.40
N ASP A 368 -51.29 -13.25 43.23
CA ASP A 368 -52.74 -13.34 42.97
C ASP A 368 -53.21 -14.81 42.79
N LEU A 369 -52.41 -15.65 42.16
CA LEU A 369 -52.74 -17.05 41.86
C LEU A 369 -52.31 -18.03 42.96
N GLY A 370 -51.35 -17.63 43.82
CA GLY A 370 -50.78 -18.47 44.87
C GLY A 370 -49.82 -19.55 44.37
N TYR A 371 -49.45 -19.54 43.09
CA TYR A 371 -48.44 -20.42 42.50
C TYR A 371 -47.73 -19.74 41.32
N THR A 372 -46.45 -20.07 41.10
CA THR A 372 -45.64 -19.50 40.01
C THR A 372 -45.99 -20.16 38.67
N GLN A 373 -46.19 -19.34 37.62
CA GLN A 373 -46.37 -19.87 36.27
C GLN A 373 -45.02 -20.24 35.65
N VAL A 374 -44.82 -21.53 35.36
CA VAL A 374 -43.61 -22.04 34.70
C VAL A 374 -43.92 -22.53 33.28
N HIS A 375 -42.87 -22.66 32.46
CA HIS A 375 -43.00 -23.25 31.13
C HIS A 375 -43.62 -24.65 31.18
N ARG A 376 -44.32 -25.02 30.11
CA ARG A 376 -44.95 -26.35 29.99
C ARG A 376 -43.91 -27.45 30.20
N ASN A 377 -44.28 -28.47 30.97
CA ASN A 377 -43.45 -29.64 31.29
C ASN A 377 -42.18 -29.34 32.11
N MET A 378 -42.09 -28.19 32.79
CA MET A 378 -40.99 -27.91 33.73
C MET A 378 -41.44 -28.06 35.19
N PRO A 379 -40.61 -28.70 36.04
CA PRO A 379 -40.79 -28.65 37.49
C PRO A 379 -40.68 -27.22 38.02
N LEU A 380 -41.37 -26.89 39.12
CA LEU A 380 -41.49 -25.53 39.65
C LEU A 380 -40.11 -24.84 39.83
N VAL A 381 -39.22 -25.43 40.63
CA VAL A 381 -37.90 -24.84 40.94
C VAL A 381 -37.05 -24.65 39.67
N ALA A 382 -37.03 -25.65 38.78
CA ALA A 382 -36.28 -25.58 37.54
C ALA A 382 -36.88 -24.54 36.58
N GLY A 383 -38.20 -24.43 36.53
CA GLY A 383 -38.92 -23.47 35.70
C GLY A 383 -38.71 -22.02 36.14
N CYS A 384 -38.73 -21.75 37.45
CA CYS A 384 -38.45 -20.42 37.99
C CYS A 384 -36.99 -20.00 37.70
N LEU A 385 -36.03 -20.92 37.90
CA LEU A 385 -34.63 -20.67 37.57
C LEU A 385 -34.44 -20.41 36.08
N HIS A 386 -35.07 -21.20 35.22
CA HIS A 386 -35.01 -21.03 33.77
C HIS A 386 -35.57 -19.66 33.35
N TRP A 387 -36.74 -19.28 33.86
CA TRP A 387 -37.35 -17.98 33.56
C TRP A 387 -36.47 -16.80 34.01
N ALA A 388 -35.86 -16.88 35.20
CA ALA A 388 -34.92 -15.86 35.66
C ALA A 388 -33.66 -15.79 34.79
N GLN A 389 -33.16 -16.94 34.31
CA GLN A 389 -32.05 -17.00 33.36
C GLN A 389 -32.41 -16.38 32.01
N GLU A 390 -33.62 -16.60 31.49
CA GLU A 390 -34.11 -15.99 30.25
C GLU A 390 -34.16 -14.46 30.33
N LEU A 391 -34.72 -13.91 31.42
CA LEU A 391 -34.71 -12.45 31.64
C LEU A 391 -33.29 -11.90 31.73
N ARG A 392 -32.39 -12.63 32.39
CA ARG A 392 -30.99 -12.24 32.47
C ARG A 392 -30.31 -12.26 31.10
N HIS A 393 -30.54 -13.31 30.31
CA HIS A 393 -29.98 -13.46 28.98
C HIS A 393 -30.47 -12.32 28.06
N ARG A 394 -31.75 -11.94 28.14
CA ARG A 394 -32.35 -10.83 27.39
C ARG A 394 -31.66 -9.49 27.62
N ILE A 395 -31.13 -9.23 28.82
CA ILE A 395 -30.35 -8.01 29.11
C ILE A 395 -28.88 -8.17 28.71
N GLN A 396 -28.30 -9.35 28.98
CA GLN A 396 -26.86 -9.57 28.80
C GLN A 396 -26.42 -9.53 27.33
N VAL A 397 -27.24 -10.04 26.41
CA VAL A 397 -26.87 -10.10 24.98
C VAL A 397 -26.73 -8.71 24.35
N PRO A 398 -27.70 -7.80 24.44
CA PRO A 398 -27.52 -6.42 23.94
C PRO A 398 -26.40 -5.69 24.68
N PHE A 399 -26.22 -5.95 25.98
CA PHE A 399 -25.15 -5.34 26.77
C PHE A 399 -23.75 -5.78 26.30
N SER A 400 -23.56 -7.03 25.88
CA SER A 400 -22.28 -7.46 25.31
C SER A 400 -22.03 -6.85 23.93
N GLN A 401 -23.07 -6.63 23.12
CA GLN A 401 -22.94 -5.99 21.81
C GLN A 401 -22.39 -4.56 21.90
N PHE A 402 -22.75 -3.79 22.93
CA PHE A 402 -22.14 -2.47 23.19
C PHE A 402 -20.61 -2.51 23.39
N ARG A 403 -20.02 -3.64 23.78
CA ARG A 403 -18.55 -3.77 23.90
C ARG A 403 -17.83 -3.79 22.57
N HIS A 404 -18.53 -4.13 21.50
CA HIS A 404 -17.97 -4.21 20.16
C HIS A 404 -18.05 -2.86 19.42
N ILE A 405 -18.78 -1.88 19.96
CA ILE A 405 -18.87 -0.53 19.38
C ILE A 405 -17.78 0.37 19.96
N MET A 406 -16.81 0.73 19.13
CA MET A 406 -15.72 1.66 19.47
C MET A 406 -16.13 3.13 19.30
N HIS A 407 -17.23 3.55 19.94
CA HIS A 407 -17.70 4.94 19.90
C HIS A 407 -17.52 5.63 21.27
N PRO A 408 -16.99 6.88 21.33
CA PRO A 408 -16.78 7.60 22.58
C PRO A 408 -18.02 7.75 23.47
N CYS A 409 -19.22 7.80 22.87
CA CYS A 409 -20.46 7.85 23.65
C CYS A 409 -20.80 6.53 24.35
N VAL A 410 -20.42 5.40 23.75
CA VAL A 410 -20.66 4.05 24.28
C VAL A 410 -19.65 3.70 25.39
N SER A 411 -18.42 4.21 25.29
CA SER A 411 -17.41 4.04 26.34
C SER A 411 -17.76 4.78 27.64
N LEU A 412 -18.40 5.96 27.56
CA LEU A 412 -18.94 6.68 28.71
C LEU A 412 -20.24 6.03 29.26
N PHE A 413 -21.05 5.43 28.39
CA PHE A 413 -22.26 4.68 28.75
C PHE A 413 -21.96 3.45 29.63
N HIS A 414 -20.89 2.69 29.31
CA HIS A 414 -20.52 1.50 30.07
C HIS A 414 -20.37 1.75 31.58
N ALA A 415 -19.77 2.88 31.99
CA ALA A 415 -19.51 3.15 33.40
C ALA A 415 -20.78 3.52 34.21
N SER A 416 -21.76 4.16 33.56
CA SER A 416 -22.96 4.68 34.23
C SER A 416 -24.11 3.66 34.30
N HIS A 417 -24.23 2.79 33.29
CA HIS A 417 -25.34 1.83 33.19
C HIS A 417 -24.99 0.43 33.71
N LEU A 418 -23.71 0.13 33.94
CA LEU A 418 -23.30 -1.08 34.66
C LEU A 418 -24.03 -1.21 36.00
N LYS A 419 -24.17 -0.08 36.71
CA LYS A 419 -24.82 -0.01 38.02
C LYS A 419 -26.32 -0.29 37.95
N LYS A 420 -27.04 0.30 36.99
CA LYS A 420 -28.46 0.03 36.75
C LYS A 420 -28.71 -1.42 36.35
N CYS A 421 -27.88 -1.98 35.47
CA CYS A 421 -27.95 -3.40 35.12
C CYS A 421 -27.72 -4.28 36.36
N LEU A 422 -26.68 -3.99 37.15
CA LEU A 422 -26.39 -4.70 38.41
C LEU A 422 -27.54 -4.59 39.42
N ASP A 423 -28.23 -3.45 39.51
CA ASP A 423 -29.37 -3.27 40.41
C ASP A 423 -30.57 -4.16 39.99
N ILE A 424 -30.85 -4.28 38.69
CA ILE A 424 -31.87 -5.20 38.16
C ILE A 424 -31.46 -6.67 38.37
N PHE A 425 -30.17 -6.99 38.18
CA PHE A 425 -29.62 -8.33 38.45
C PHE A 425 -29.63 -8.70 39.94
N ASN A 426 -29.44 -7.73 40.84
CA ASN A 426 -29.51 -7.96 42.28
C ASN A 426 -30.94 -8.25 42.73
N VAL A 427 -31.95 -7.58 42.14
CA VAL A 427 -33.38 -7.90 42.35
C VAL A 427 -33.72 -9.32 41.85
N SER A 428 -33.08 -9.81 40.78
CA SER A 428 -33.25 -11.21 40.35
C SER A 428 -32.54 -12.23 41.27
N LEU A 429 -31.47 -11.82 41.96
CA LEU A 429 -30.73 -12.63 42.94
C LEU A 429 -31.47 -12.72 44.29
N GLU A 430 -32.20 -11.69 44.70
CA GLU A 430 -33.04 -11.69 45.90
C GLU A 430 -34.23 -12.68 45.76
N LEU A 431 -34.77 -12.89 44.55
CA LEU A 431 -35.71 -13.99 44.28
C LEU A 431 -35.07 -15.37 44.42
N ASN A 432 -33.83 -15.54 43.95
CA ASN A 432 -33.11 -16.81 44.10
C ASN A 432 -32.88 -17.18 45.57
N GLN A 433 -32.76 -16.19 46.47
CA GLN A 433 -32.66 -16.44 47.91
C GLN A 433 -34.03 -16.73 48.55
N SER A 434 -35.10 -16.11 48.05
CA SER A 434 -36.45 -16.30 48.56
C SER A 434 -37.06 -17.67 48.17
N ILE A 435 -36.70 -18.19 46.99
CA ILE A 435 -37.13 -19.52 46.50
C ILE A 435 -36.40 -20.67 47.22
N VAL A 436 -35.25 -20.42 47.83
CA VAL A 436 -34.48 -21.42 48.62
C VAL A 436 -34.99 -21.53 50.07
N LEU A 437 -35.92 -20.66 50.49
CA LEU A 437 -36.48 -20.65 51.85
C LEU A 437 -37.89 -21.27 51.98
N PHE A 438 -38.37 -21.95 50.94
CA PHE A 438 -39.47 -22.93 51.00
C PHE A 438 -38.98 -24.27 50.46
#